data_AF-F2QWF5-F1
#
_entry.id   AF-F2QWF5-F1
#
_cell.length_a   1.000
_cell.length_b   1.000
_cell.length_c   1.000
_cell.angle_alpha   90.00
_cell.angle_beta   90.00
_cell.angle_gamma   90.00
#
_symmetry.space_group_name_H-M   'P 1'
#
loop_
_entity.id
_entity.type
_entity.pdbx_description
1 polymer ?
#
loop_
_entity_poly.entity_id
_entity_poly.type
_entity_poly.pdbx_seq_one_letter_code
_entity_poly.pdbx_strand_id
1 'polypeptide(L)'
;MSLQDYLDSKYGKSKSKKRDKSLKPKPKSSIQKPTKPAKPENATIYRDLSGNVLSHEEMLEQQRQKSQQEKQKAKEASEKLRNMNLPEVTQTATKRVAPPSYVDDPLLAFSPDKVKSLQKDRYISQTGRKLYKSSFPDNRFSIMPGYRWDGIDRSNGWEQKVFKTTALRQEKKVLSYTMQDDY
;
A
#
# COMPACT_ATOMS: atom_id res chain seq x y z
N MET A 1 8.91 -12.56 31.68
CA MET A 1 10.08 -12.53 30.77
C MET A 1 9.99 -11.27 29.94
N SER A 2 10.99 -10.40 30.04
CA SER A 2 11.04 -9.11 29.33
C SER A 2 11.38 -9.34 27.86
N LEU A 3 10.91 -8.46 26.97
CA LEU A 3 11.31 -8.44 25.55
C LEU A 3 12.84 -8.36 25.40
N GLN A 4 13.49 -7.65 26.32
CA GLN A 4 14.96 -7.55 26.40
C GLN A 4 15.61 -8.91 26.67
N ASP A 5 15.03 -9.74 27.55
CA ASP A 5 15.57 -11.05 27.90
C ASP A 5 15.51 -12.03 26.71
N TYR A 6 14.44 -11.95 25.91
CA TYR A 6 14.30 -12.77 24.68
C TYR A 6 15.32 -12.38 23.61
N LEU A 7 15.57 -11.08 23.43
CA LEU A 7 16.54 -10.57 22.46
C LEU A 7 17.98 -10.93 22.84
N ASP A 8 18.34 -10.80 24.12
CA ASP A 8 19.67 -11.16 24.62
C ASP A 8 19.96 -12.66 24.49
N SER A 9 18.95 -13.51 24.72
CA SER A 9 19.07 -14.96 24.57
C SER A 9 19.24 -15.39 23.10
N LYS A 10 18.54 -14.73 22.17
CA LYS A 10 18.52 -15.12 20.76
C LYS A 10 19.70 -14.59 19.95
N TYR A 11 20.24 -13.41 20.30
CA TYR A 11 21.25 -12.73 19.49
C TYR A 11 22.62 -12.57 20.18
N GLY A 12 22.73 -12.90 21.47
CA GLY A 12 23.98 -12.77 22.22
C GLY A 12 24.36 -11.31 22.51
N LYS A 13 24.93 -11.06 23.69
CA LYS A 13 25.36 -9.71 24.11
C LYS A 13 26.50 -9.20 23.22
N SER A 14 26.25 -8.19 22.40
CA SER A 14 27.29 -7.49 21.65
C SER A 14 28.24 -6.77 22.61
N LYS A 15 29.50 -7.21 22.71
CA LYS A 15 30.54 -6.53 23.48
C LYS A 15 30.82 -5.17 22.85
N SER A 16 30.35 -4.08 23.47
CA SER A 16 30.74 -2.73 23.10
C SER A 16 32.20 -2.50 23.52
N LYS A 17 33.10 -2.35 22.54
CA LYS A 17 34.47 -1.90 22.79
C LYS A 17 34.40 -0.48 23.35
N LYS A 18 34.73 -0.32 24.65
CA LYS A 18 35.06 0.98 25.24
C LYS A 18 36.19 1.60 24.41
N ARG A 19 35.95 2.78 23.86
CA ARG A 19 36.99 3.61 23.25
C ARG A 19 37.65 4.41 24.36
N ASP A 20 38.93 4.17 24.59
CA ASP A 20 39.74 4.97 25.50
C ASP A 20 39.82 6.42 25.01
N LYS A 21 39.43 7.34 25.88
CA LYS A 21 39.56 8.79 25.69
C LYS A 21 40.93 9.23 26.20
N SER A 22 41.91 9.35 25.30
CA SER A 22 43.14 10.12 25.57
C SER A 22 43.87 10.51 24.29
N LEU A 23 43.40 11.57 23.62
CA LEU A 23 44.17 12.28 22.60
C LEU A 23 44.23 13.76 22.96
N LYS A 24 45.40 14.21 23.40
CA LYS A 24 45.74 15.61 23.70
C LYS A 24 45.57 16.47 22.43
N PRO A 25 45.08 17.71 22.51
CA PRO A 25 44.97 18.59 21.35
C PRO A 25 46.36 19.05 20.87
N LYS A 26 46.69 18.81 19.59
CA LYS A 26 47.86 19.39 18.92
C LYS A 26 47.56 20.85 18.51
N PRO A 27 48.55 21.76 18.54
CA PRO A 27 48.35 23.16 18.15
C PRO A 27 48.06 23.30 16.65
N LYS A 28 47.23 24.29 16.32
CA LYS A 28 46.71 24.62 15.00
C LYS A 28 47.85 24.94 14.02
N SER A 29 48.13 24.03 13.09
CA SER A 29 48.83 24.38 11.86
C SER A 29 47.87 25.09 10.91
N SER A 30 48.35 26.16 10.29
CA SER A 30 47.63 26.97 9.31
C SER A 30 47.09 26.09 8.17
N ILE A 31 45.77 25.96 8.10
CA ILE A 31 45.08 25.33 6.97
C ILE A 31 45.25 26.26 5.78
N GLN A 32 46.19 25.93 4.90
CA GLN A 32 46.22 26.44 3.54
C GLN A 32 44.93 25.97 2.86
N LYS A 33 44.16 26.91 2.30
CA LYS A 33 42.98 26.58 1.49
C LYS A 33 43.42 25.62 0.37
N PRO A 34 42.74 24.49 0.14
CA PRO A 34 43.09 23.62 -0.97
C PRO A 34 42.92 24.41 -2.27
N THR A 35 44.02 24.54 -3.02
CA THR A 35 44.03 25.05 -4.38
C THR A 35 43.22 24.09 -5.26
N LYS A 36 42.30 24.63 -6.06
CA LYS A 36 41.41 23.84 -6.92
C LYS A 36 42.26 23.01 -7.91
N PRO A 37 42.02 21.70 -8.09
CA PRO A 37 42.72 20.92 -9.09
C PRO A 37 42.39 21.46 -10.49
N ALA A 38 43.43 21.64 -11.32
CA ALA A 38 43.28 22.05 -12.71
C ALA A 38 42.41 21.05 -13.47
N LYS A 39 41.37 21.55 -14.17
CA LYS A 39 40.48 20.72 -15.00
C LYS A 39 41.27 20.18 -16.21
N PRO A 40 41.05 18.91 -16.62
CA PRO A 40 41.70 18.35 -17.79
C PRO A 40 41.32 19.13 -19.05
N GLU A 41 42.28 19.28 -19.98
CA GLU A 41 42.18 20.13 -21.18
C GLU A 41 41.03 19.71 -22.12
N ASN A 42 40.59 18.44 -22.03
CA ASN A 42 39.48 17.85 -22.81
C ASN A 42 38.23 17.58 -21.94
N ALA A 43 37.84 18.50 -21.06
CA ALA A 43 36.66 18.30 -20.20
C ALA A 43 35.35 18.43 -21.00
N THR A 44 34.41 17.49 -20.78
CA THR A 44 33.05 17.57 -21.33
C THR A 44 32.32 18.79 -20.77
N ILE A 45 32.03 19.76 -21.63
CA ILE A 45 31.31 20.99 -21.29
C ILE A 45 29.80 20.72 -21.44
N TYR A 46 29.05 20.86 -20.35
CA TYR A 46 27.59 20.80 -20.38
C TYR A 46 27.04 22.23 -20.47
N ARG A 47 25.97 22.43 -21.24
CA ARG A 47 25.31 23.74 -21.42
C ARG A 47 23.83 23.67 -21.08
N ASP A 48 23.27 24.74 -20.55
CA ASP A 48 21.83 24.88 -20.33
C ASP A 48 21.09 25.29 -21.63
N LEU A 49 19.75 25.36 -21.58
CA LEU A 49 18.92 25.83 -22.71
C LEU A 49 19.21 27.29 -23.11
N SER A 50 19.86 28.04 -22.23
CA SER A 50 20.27 29.43 -22.38
C SER A 50 21.69 29.58 -22.96
N GLY A 51 22.41 28.47 -23.17
CA GLY A 51 23.78 28.43 -23.71
C GLY A 51 24.90 28.67 -22.68
N ASN A 52 24.58 28.86 -21.40
CA ASN A 52 25.54 29.02 -20.32
C ASN A 52 26.18 27.67 -19.96
N VAL A 53 27.49 27.70 -19.68
CA VAL A 53 28.25 26.52 -19.26
C VAL A 53 27.81 26.11 -17.85
N LEU A 54 27.15 24.96 -17.75
CA LEU A 54 26.68 24.39 -16.51
C LEU A 54 27.78 23.48 -15.92
N SER A 55 28.09 23.65 -14.64
CA SER A 55 29.07 22.79 -13.98
C SER A 55 28.58 21.34 -13.96
N HIS A 56 29.50 20.37 -14.06
CA HIS A 56 29.14 18.94 -13.96
C HIS A 56 28.45 18.62 -12.63
N GLU A 57 28.86 19.29 -11.55
CA GLU A 57 28.26 19.18 -10.21
C GLU A 57 26.82 19.72 -10.20
N GLU A 58 26.57 20.87 -10.84
CA GLU A 58 25.25 21.49 -10.95
C GLU A 58 24.29 20.61 -11.77
N MET A 59 24.78 19.97 -12.83
CA MET A 59 24.00 19.02 -13.63
C MET A 59 23.59 17.79 -12.80
N LEU A 60 24.54 17.23 -12.02
CA LEU A 60 24.25 16.12 -11.10
C LEU A 60 23.24 16.53 -10.01
N GLU A 61 23.35 17.74 -9.48
CA GLU A 61 22.39 18.27 -8.50
C GLU A 61 21.00 18.47 -9.12
N GLN A 62 20.90 19.03 -10.32
CA GLN A 62 19.63 19.14 -11.04
C GLN A 62 19.00 17.78 -11.32
N GLN A 63 19.81 16.79 -11.73
CA GLN A 63 19.34 15.43 -11.94
C GLN A 63 18.86 14.80 -10.62
N ARG A 64 19.58 15.04 -9.52
CA ARG A 64 19.19 14.59 -8.18
C ARG A 64 17.88 15.24 -7.73
N GLN A 65 17.71 16.55 -7.89
CA GLN A 65 16.48 17.28 -7.55
C GLN A 65 15.29 16.81 -8.39
N LYS A 66 15.45 16.65 -9.71
CA LYS A 66 14.41 16.08 -10.58
C LYS A 66 14.00 14.69 -10.12
N SER A 67 14.97 13.81 -9.83
CA SER A 67 14.70 12.48 -9.31
C SER A 67 14.00 12.49 -7.95
N GLN A 68 14.31 13.46 -7.09
CA GLN A 68 13.67 13.63 -5.78
C GLN A 68 12.22 14.11 -5.93
N GLN A 69 11.97 15.09 -6.80
CA GLN A 69 10.63 15.58 -7.09
C GLN A 69 9.75 14.49 -7.72
N GLU A 70 10.28 13.72 -8.67
CA GLU A 70 9.56 12.61 -9.28
C GLU A 70 9.22 11.53 -8.24
N LYS A 71 10.17 11.20 -7.35
CA LYS A 71 9.91 10.30 -6.21
C LYS A 71 8.84 10.85 -5.27
N GLN A 72 8.84 12.16 -4.98
CA GLN A 72 7.82 12.80 -4.14
C GLN A 72 6.44 12.73 -4.79
N LYS A 73 6.33 13.11 -6.07
CA LYS A 73 5.08 13.03 -6.84
C LYS A 73 4.55 11.59 -6.94
N ALA A 74 5.43 10.63 -7.16
CA ALA A 74 5.05 9.21 -7.19
C ALA A 74 4.53 8.73 -5.83
N LYS A 75 5.16 9.16 -4.73
CA LYS A 75 4.69 8.87 -3.37
C LYS A 75 3.32 9.48 -3.11
N GLU A 76 3.14 10.76 -3.42
CA GLU A 76 1.86 11.47 -3.26
C GLU A 76 0.74 10.83 -4.09
N ALA A 77 1.01 10.46 -5.35
CA ALA A 77 0.06 9.73 -6.19
C ALA A 77 -0.32 8.36 -5.59
N SER A 78 0.65 7.65 -5.01
CA SER A 78 0.42 6.37 -4.34
C SER A 78 -0.42 6.53 -3.05
N GLU A 79 -0.17 7.58 -2.27
CA GLU A 79 -0.94 7.91 -1.07
C GLU A 79 -2.36 8.34 -1.43
N LYS A 80 -2.52 9.15 -2.48
CA LYS A 80 -3.85 9.53 -2.99
C LYS A 80 -4.68 8.30 -3.38
N LEU A 81 -4.08 7.31 -4.06
CA LEU A 81 -4.77 6.05 -4.38
C LEU A 81 -5.14 5.24 -3.14
N ARG A 82 -4.29 5.23 -2.12
CA ARG A 82 -4.59 4.59 -0.83
C ARG A 82 -5.74 5.30 -0.11
N ASN A 83 -5.68 6.62 -0.02
CA ASN A 83 -6.68 7.44 0.66
C ASN A 83 -8.05 7.36 -0.03
N MET A 84 -8.09 7.26 -1.36
CA MET A 84 -9.33 7.01 -2.11
C MET A 84 -9.97 5.65 -1.80
N ASN A 85 -9.18 4.67 -1.33
CA ASN A 85 -9.65 3.33 -0.98
C ASN A 85 -9.99 3.19 0.52
N LEU A 86 -9.70 4.19 1.34
CA LEU A 86 -10.13 4.22 2.73
C LEU A 86 -11.59 4.70 2.76
N PRO A 87 -12.56 3.89 3.21
CA PRO A 87 -13.91 4.38 3.41
C PRO A 87 -13.87 5.46 4.50
N GLU A 88 -14.45 6.62 4.24
CA GLU A 88 -14.69 7.64 5.26
C GLU A 88 -15.65 7.05 6.32
N VAL A 89 -15.07 6.60 7.44
CA VAL A 89 -15.73 5.74 8.43
C VAL A 89 -16.88 6.45 9.17
N THR A 90 -17.05 7.77 9.04
CA THR A 90 -17.79 8.53 10.07
C THR A 90 -19.22 8.93 9.73
N GLN A 91 -19.71 8.80 8.48
CA GLN A 91 -21.06 9.31 8.12
C GLN A 91 -22.01 8.32 7.44
N THR A 92 -21.58 7.10 7.12
CA THR A 92 -22.40 6.14 6.35
C THR A 92 -23.08 5.06 7.20
N ALA A 93 -22.79 4.99 8.51
CA ALA A 93 -23.34 3.97 9.40
C ALA A 93 -24.88 4.03 9.50
N THR A 94 -25.48 5.21 9.36
CA THR A 94 -26.95 5.37 9.42
C THR A 94 -27.65 5.21 8.07
N LYS A 95 -26.92 5.30 6.94
CA LYS A 95 -27.50 5.22 5.59
C LYS A 95 -27.51 3.82 4.98
N ARG A 96 -26.81 2.86 5.57
CA ARG A 96 -26.65 1.50 5.03
C ARG A 96 -27.25 0.43 5.95
N VAL A 97 -28.41 0.69 6.53
CA VAL A 97 -29.31 -0.44 6.84
C VAL A 97 -29.65 -1.00 5.46
N ALA A 98 -29.01 -2.13 5.11
CA ALA A 98 -29.33 -2.84 3.89
C ALA A 98 -30.84 -3.03 3.89
N PRO A 99 -31.57 -2.52 2.87
CA PRO A 99 -33.01 -2.69 2.86
C PRO A 99 -33.28 -4.19 2.98
N PRO A 100 -34.25 -4.60 3.82
CA PRO A 100 -34.64 -6.00 3.97
C PRO A 100 -34.82 -6.60 2.57
N SER A 101 -34.42 -7.86 2.43
CA SER A 101 -34.30 -8.53 1.14
C SER A 101 -35.52 -8.22 0.27
N TYR A 102 -35.26 -7.47 -0.81
CA TYR A 102 -36.21 -6.99 -1.81
C TYR A 102 -37.25 -8.05 -2.25
N VAL A 103 -36.89 -9.32 -2.11
CA VAL A 103 -37.65 -10.49 -2.56
C VAL A 103 -39.03 -10.64 -1.90
N ASP A 104 -39.24 -10.16 -0.67
CA ASP A 104 -40.49 -10.42 0.08
C ASP A 104 -41.35 -9.17 0.36
N ASP A 105 -41.00 -8.01 -0.21
CA ASP A 105 -41.77 -6.77 0.00
C ASP A 105 -42.82 -6.57 -1.11
N PRO A 106 -44.13 -6.71 -0.81
CA PRO A 106 -45.19 -6.52 -1.80
C PRO A 106 -45.27 -5.07 -2.31
N LEU A 107 -44.78 -4.07 -1.57
CA LEU A 107 -44.79 -2.67 -2.03
C LEU A 107 -43.87 -2.44 -3.25
N LEU A 108 -42.84 -3.28 -3.41
CA LEU A 108 -41.91 -3.17 -4.52
C LEU A 108 -42.51 -3.59 -5.86
N ALA A 109 -43.59 -4.40 -5.84
CA ALA A 109 -44.36 -4.73 -7.03
C ALA A 109 -45.05 -3.50 -7.64
N PHE A 110 -45.44 -2.53 -6.81
CA PHE A 110 -46.12 -1.30 -7.26
C PHE A 110 -45.16 -0.22 -7.78
N SER A 111 -43.84 -0.39 -7.61
CA SER A 111 -42.82 0.62 -7.98
C SER A 111 -41.73 0.04 -8.91
N PRO A 112 -42.06 -0.49 -10.09
CA PRO A 112 -41.12 -1.21 -10.96
C PRO A 112 -39.90 -0.39 -11.39
N ASP A 113 -40.04 0.93 -11.53
CA ASP A 113 -38.93 1.79 -11.96
C ASP A 113 -37.86 1.95 -10.88
N LYS A 114 -38.28 1.98 -9.60
CA LYS A 114 -37.36 1.99 -8.45
C LYS A 114 -36.58 0.68 -8.35
N VAL A 115 -37.20 -0.44 -8.72
CA VAL A 115 -36.54 -1.76 -8.78
C VAL A 115 -35.43 -1.74 -9.83
N LYS A 116 -35.75 -1.27 -11.04
CA LYS A 116 -34.81 -1.22 -12.17
C LYS A 116 -33.62 -0.31 -11.86
N SER A 117 -33.85 0.84 -11.21
CA SER A 117 -32.76 1.73 -10.81
C SER A 117 -31.84 1.07 -9.77
N LEU A 118 -32.41 0.45 -8.74
CA LEU A 118 -31.62 -0.27 -7.72
C LEU A 118 -30.81 -1.42 -8.33
N GLN A 119 -31.39 -2.18 -9.28
CA GLN A 119 -30.68 -3.26 -9.97
C GLN A 119 -29.52 -2.74 -10.82
N LYS A 120 -29.65 -1.56 -11.44
CA LYS A 120 -28.60 -0.92 -12.23
C LYS A 120 -27.44 -0.45 -11.36
N ASP A 121 -27.74 0.09 -10.18
CA ASP A 121 -26.74 0.58 -9.24
C ASP A 121 -25.88 -0.55 -8.63
N ARG A 122 -26.34 -1.80 -8.67
CA ARG A 122 -25.54 -2.97 -8.26
C ARG A 122 -24.24 -3.14 -9.05
N TYR A 123 -24.18 -2.63 -10.28
CA TYR A 123 -23.02 -2.74 -11.16
C TYR A 123 -22.18 -1.46 -11.20
N ILE A 124 -22.27 -0.63 -10.17
CA ILE A 124 -21.52 0.61 -10.02
C ILE A 124 -20.76 0.56 -8.69
N SER A 125 -19.46 0.83 -8.72
CA SER A 125 -18.61 0.83 -7.53
C SER A 125 -18.89 2.05 -6.66
N GLN A 126 -18.39 2.03 -5.42
CA GLN A 126 -18.44 3.19 -4.52
C GLN A 126 -17.79 4.45 -5.13
N THR A 127 -16.81 4.28 -6.01
CA THR A 127 -16.14 5.36 -6.76
C THR A 127 -16.87 5.74 -8.06
N GLY A 128 -18.05 5.18 -8.33
CA GLY A 128 -18.81 5.42 -9.56
C GLY A 128 -18.30 4.66 -10.79
N ARG A 129 -17.41 3.67 -10.63
CA ARG A 129 -16.86 2.89 -11.76
C ARG A 129 -17.78 1.73 -12.12
N LYS A 130 -17.90 1.43 -13.41
CA LYS A 130 -18.68 0.27 -13.89
C LYS A 130 -18.03 -1.04 -13.42
N LEU A 131 -18.85 -1.94 -12.89
CA LEU A 131 -18.48 -3.28 -12.45
C LEU A 131 -18.92 -4.33 -13.47
N TYR A 132 -18.33 -5.51 -13.38
CA TYR A 132 -18.69 -6.66 -14.19
C TYR A 132 -20.11 -7.14 -13.87
N LYS A 133 -20.84 -7.58 -14.89
CA LYS A 133 -22.27 -7.91 -14.78
C LYS A 133 -22.57 -9.39 -14.58
N SER A 134 -21.70 -10.26 -15.09
CA SER A 134 -21.94 -11.72 -15.07
C SER A 134 -21.37 -12.35 -13.79
N SER A 135 -21.50 -13.67 -13.68
CA SER A 135 -20.94 -14.46 -12.59
C SER A 135 -19.41 -14.35 -12.55
N PHE A 136 -18.85 -14.26 -11.35
CA PHE A 136 -17.41 -14.16 -11.11
C PHE A 136 -17.04 -14.99 -9.86
N PRO A 137 -15.78 -15.44 -9.73
CA PRO A 137 -15.35 -16.19 -8.56
C PRO A 137 -15.28 -15.32 -7.31
N ASP A 138 -15.67 -15.88 -6.17
CA ASP A 138 -15.61 -15.20 -4.88
C ASP A 138 -14.16 -14.94 -4.45
N ASN A 139 -13.98 -13.86 -3.69
CA ASN A 139 -12.70 -13.50 -3.09
C ASN A 139 -12.88 -13.04 -1.65
N ARG A 140 -11.81 -13.12 -0.86
CA ARG A 140 -11.83 -12.78 0.59
C ARG A 140 -12.25 -11.34 0.89
N PHE A 141 -12.15 -10.44 -0.07
CA PHE A 141 -12.41 -9.02 0.11
C PHE A 141 -13.78 -8.58 -0.43
N SER A 142 -14.59 -9.51 -0.96
CA SER A 142 -15.87 -9.21 -1.63
C SER A 142 -15.77 -8.12 -2.71
N ILE A 143 -14.62 -8.05 -3.40
CA ILE A 143 -14.37 -7.06 -4.44
C ILE A 143 -14.91 -7.59 -5.77
N MET A 144 -15.84 -6.88 -6.39
CA MET A 144 -16.35 -7.24 -7.71
C MET A 144 -15.32 -6.89 -8.80
N PRO A 145 -15.17 -7.71 -9.85
CA PRO A 145 -14.30 -7.38 -10.97
C PRO A 145 -14.79 -6.15 -11.73
N GLY A 146 -13.86 -5.45 -12.37
CA GLY A 146 -14.19 -4.29 -13.22
C GLY A 146 -14.91 -4.72 -14.51
N TYR A 147 -15.61 -3.77 -15.14
CA TYR A 147 -16.41 -4.02 -16.36
C TYR A 147 -15.63 -4.63 -17.55
N ARG A 148 -14.30 -4.51 -17.56
CA ARG A 148 -13.42 -5.03 -18.64
C ARG A 148 -12.91 -6.45 -18.38
N TRP A 149 -13.34 -7.08 -17.28
CA TRP A 149 -12.95 -8.43 -16.99
C TRP A 149 -13.55 -9.39 -18.03
N ASP A 150 -12.74 -10.31 -18.50
CA ASP A 150 -13.02 -11.23 -19.61
C ASP A 150 -13.90 -12.43 -19.19
N GLY A 151 -14.12 -12.62 -17.88
CA GLY A 151 -14.88 -13.76 -17.35
C GLY A 151 -14.05 -15.03 -17.14
N ILE A 152 -12.85 -15.11 -17.72
CA ILE A 152 -11.94 -16.24 -17.56
C ILE A 152 -11.13 -16.09 -16.26
N ASP A 153 -11.26 -17.07 -15.36
CA ASP A 153 -10.41 -17.18 -14.17
C ASP A 153 -8.99 -17.61 -14.54
N ARG A 154 -8.01 -16.78 -14.17
CA ARG A 154 -6.57 -17.01 -14.38
C ARG A 154 -5.83 -17.19 -13.05
N SER A 155 -6.55 -17.57 -12.00
CA SER A 155 -5.99 -17.77 -10.68
C SER A 155 -5.18 -19.08 -10.57
N ASN A 156 -4.34 -19.16 -9.53
CA ASN A 156 -3.65 -20.40 -9.14
C ASN A 156 -4.50 -21.29 -8.18
N GLY A 157 -5.78 -20.96 -8.00
CA GLY A 157 -6.67 -21.63 -7.05
C GLY A 157 -6.42 -21.30 -5.56
N TRP A 158 -5.61 -20.29 -5.23
CA TRP A 158 -5.32 -19.91 -3.84
C TRP A 158 -6.57 -19.50 -3.06
N GLU A 159 -7.43 -18.64 -3.62
CA GLU A 159 -8.64 -18.17 -2.93
C GLU A 159 -9.56 -19.34 -2.57
N GLN A 160 -9.76 -20.31 -3.46
CA GLN A 160 -10.51 -21.54 -3.18
C GLN A 160 -9.89 -22.35 -2.04
N LYS A 161 -8.55 -22.48 -2.00
CA LYS A 161 -7.86 -23.18 -0.91
C LYS A 161 -8.07 -22.46 0.42
N VAL A 162 -7.98 -21.13 0.45
CA VAL A 162 -8.19 -20.37 1.68
C VAL A 162 -9.61 -20.52 2.19
N PHE A 163 -10.62 -20.49 1.32
CA PHE A 163 -12.01 -20.74 1.73
C PHE A 163 -12.19 -22.13 2.34
N LYS A 164 -11.66 -23.18 1.70
CA LYS A 164 -11.68 -24.55 2.24
C LYS A 164 -11.00 -24.63 3.60
N THR A 165 -9.80 -24.06 3.76
CA THR A 165 -9.08 -24.06 5.03
C THR A 165 -9.84 -23.29 6.12
N THR A 166 -10.51 -22.20 5.74
CA THR A 166 -11.29 -21.38 6.68
C THR A 166 -12.54 -22.12 7.15
N ALA A 167 -13.27 -22.77 6.22
CA ALA A 167 -14.41 -23.62 6.54
C ALA A 167 -14.02 -24.77 7.46
N LEU A 168 -12.94 -25.50 7.14
CA LEU A 168 -12.42 -26.58 7.98
C LEU A 168 -12.03 -26.10 9.38
N ARG A 169 -11.47 -24.89 9.50
CA ARG A 169 -11.13 -24.31 10.81
C ARG A 169 -12.38 -23.99 11.62
N GLN A 170 -13.42 -23.44 10.98
CA GLN A 170 -14.69 -23.13 11.61
C GLN A 170 -15.40 -24.41 12.07
N GLU A 171 -15.47 -25.43 11.20
CA GLU A 171 -16.03 -26.74 11.51
C GLU A 171 -15.36 -27.37 12.72
N LYS A 172 -14.02 -27.41 12.75
CA LYS A 172 -13.27 -27.93 13.92
C LYS A 172 -13.58 -27.17 15.21
N LYS A 173 -13.77 -25.86 15.14
CA LYS A 173 -14.12 -25.04 16.31
C LYS A 173 -15.52 -25.37 16.82
N VAL A 174 -16.49 -25.54 15.91
CA VAL A 174 -17.86 -25.94 16.26
C VAL A 174 -17.83 -27.34 16.87
N LEU A 175 -17.17 -28.29 16.22
CA LEU A 175 -17.04 -29.66 16.71
C LEU A 175 -16.38 -29.71 18.09
N SER A 176 -15.30 -28.94 18.32
CA SER A 176 -14.65 -28.90 19.62
C SER A 176 -15.56 -28.36 20.72
N TYR A 177 -16.46 -27.43 20.39
CA TYR A 177 -17.42 -26.89 21.33
C TYR A 177 -18.52 -27.90 21.64
N THR A 178 -19.13 -28.51 20.60
CA THR A 178 -20.20 -29.49 20.79
C THR A 178 -19.72 -30.73 21.55
N MET A 179 -18.51 -31.22 21.29
CA MET A 179 -17.95 -32.40 21.96
C MET A 179 -17.51 -32.14 23.41
N GLN A 180 -17.32 -30.87 23.79
CA GLN A 180 -16.93 -30.49 25.15
C GLN A 180 -18.12 -30.51 26.11
N ASP A 181 -19.34 -30.25 25.62
CA ASP A 181 -20.56 -30.23 26.41
C ASP A 181 -21.10 -31.67 26.72
N ASP A 182 -20.53 -32.71 26.08
CA ASP A 182 -20.93 -34.11 26.23
C ASP A 182 -20.23 -34.85 27.40
N TYR A 183 -19.46 -34.15 28.26
CA TYR A 183 -18.77 -34.69 29.45
C TYR A 183 -19.07 -33.88 30.71
#